data_AF-K6ZC70-F1
#
_entry.id   AF-K6ZC70-F1
#
_cell.length_a   1.000
_cell.length_b   1.000
_cell.length_c   1.000
_cell.angle_alpha   90.00
_cell.angle_beta   90.00
_cell.angle_gamma   90.00
#
_symmetry.space_group_name_H-M   'P 1'
#
loop_
_entity.id
_entity.type
_entity.pdbx_description
1 polymer ?
#
loop_
_entity_poly.entity_id
_entity_poly.type
_entity_poly.pdbx_seq_one_letter_code
_entity_poly.pdbx_strand_id
1 'polypeptide(L)' 'MDYPLRKINNDINDIIKDYGDAKRVYYLDINPIFLDENGNLSQSVMQDLLHPNKDQYKIWADAMEPKNTALMAQNG' A
#
# COMPACT_ATOMS: atom_id res chain seq x y z
N MET A 1 6.19 -16.38 -8.53
CA MET A 1 6.52 -17.17 -7.33
C MET A 1 5.40 -16.91 -6.32
N ASP A 2 4.81 -17.93 -5.69
CA ASP A 2 3.81 -17.70 -4.63
C ASP A 2 4.57 -17.44 -3.33
N TYR A 3 4.43 -16.24 -2.75
CA TYR A 3 5.15 -15.82 -1.54
C TYR A 3 4.20 -15.97 -0.34
N PRO A 4 4.29 -17.04 0.47
CA PRO A 4 3.27 -17.36 1.48
C PRO A 4 3.01 -16.23 2.48
N LEU A 5 4.05 -15.46 2.84
CA LEU A 5 3.93 -14.31 3.73
C LEU A 5 3.15 -13.15 3.09
N ARG A 6 3.28 -12.94 1.78
CA ARG A 6 2.50 -11.92 1.06
C ARG A 6 1.04 -12.31 0.95
N LYS A 7 0.74 -13.61 0.78
CA LYS A 7 -0.64 -14.10 0.81
C LYS A 7 -1.29 -13.82 2.17
N ILE A 8 -0.57 -14.03 3.27
CA ILE A 8 -1.06 -13.69 4.62
C ILE A 8 -1.36 -12.18 4.73
N ASN A 9 -0.47 -11.32 4.24
CA ASN A 9 -0.71 -9.88 4.24
C ASN A 9 -1.96 -9.51 3.42
N ASN A 10 -2.19 -10.14 2.27
CA ASN A 10 -3.39 -9.91 1.45
C ASN A 10 -4.66 -10.37 2.18
N ASP A 11 -4.64 -11.58 2.76
CA ASP A 11 -5.78 -12.12 3.52
C ASP A 11 -6.12 -11.20 4.72
N ILE A 12 -5.10 -10.64 5.39
CA ILE A 12 -5.29 -9.66 6.48
C ILE A 12 -5.85 -8.34 5.95
N ASN A 13 -5.33 -7.83 4.84
CA ASN A 13 -5.81 -6.60 4.21
C ASN A 13 -7.27 -6.71 3.76
N ASP A 14 -7.68 -7.90 3.29
CA ASP A 14 -9.07 -8.21 2.95
C ASP A 14 -10.00 -8.14 4.15
N ILE A 15 -9.52 -8.42 5.36
CA ILE A 15 -10.29 -8.23 6.60
C ILE A 15 -10.30 -6.75 7.00
N ILE A 16 -9.14 -6.09 6.95
CA ILE A 16 -8.99 -4.70 7.42
C ILE A 16 -9.81 -3.71 6.58
N LYS A 17 -9.97 -3.96 5.27
CA LYS A 17 -10.71 -3.04 4.39
C LYS A 17 -12.15 -2.79 4.85
N ASP A 18 -12.77 -3.77 5.48
CA ASP A 18 -14.15 -3.71 5.94
C ASP A 18 -14.31 -2.91 7.25
N TYR A 19 -13.21 -2.55 7.91
CA TYR A 19 -13.23 -1.67 9.09
C TYR A 19 -13.30 -0.18 8.74
N GLY A 20 -13.18 0.18 7.47
CA GLY A 20 -13.38 1.55 7.00
C GLY A 20 -14.84 1.97 7.09
N ASP A 21 -15.12 3.14 7.67
CA ASP A 21 -16.48 3.69 7.77
C ASP A 21 -16.79 4.73 6.67
N ALA A 22 -15.78 5.05 5.85
CA ALA A 22 -15.84 6.07 4.80
C ALA A 22 -16.29 7.46 5.30
N LYS A 23 -16.08 7.74 6.60
CA LYS A 23 -16.37 9.03 7.23
C LYS A 23 -15.15 9.57 7.95
N ARG A 24 -14.56 8.76 8.82
CA ARG A 24 -13.37 9.10 9.63
C ARG A 24 -12.22 8.13 9.37
N VAL A 25 -12.52 6.88 9.05
CA VAL A 25 -11.53 5.83 8.79
C VAL A 25 -11.69 5.37 7.35
N TYR A 26 -10.60 5.49 6.58
CA TYR A 26 -10.57 5.14 5.17
C TYR A 26 -9.48 4.11 4.92
N TYR A 27 -9.84 3.02 4.26
CA TYR A 27 -8.89 2.05 3.74
C TYR A 27 -8.29 2.55 2.41
N LEU A 28 -6.99 2.34 2.23
CA LEU A 28 -6.25 2.65 1.00
C LEU A 28 -5.22 1.53 0.77
N ASP A 29 -5.42 0.74 -0.29
CA ASP A 29 -4.43 -0.22 -0.73
C ASP A 29 -3.43 0.44 -1.68
N ILE A 30 -2.16 0.46 -1.26
CA ILE A 30 -1.04 0.95 -2.08
C ILE A 30 -0.06 -0.17 -2.44
N ASN A 31 -0.27 -1.41 -1.98
CA ASN A 31 0.67 -2.51 -2.19
C ASN A 31 1.05 -2.75 -3.66
N PRO A 32 0.14 -2.61 -4.65
CA PRO A 32 0.46 -2.84 -6.05
C PRO A 32 1.60 -1.98 -6.60
N ILE A 33 1.86 -0.79 -6.04
CA ILE A 33 2.92 0.11 -6.55
C ILE A 33 4.33 -0.47 -6.38
N PHE A 34 4.51 -1.44 -5.48
CA PHE A 34 5.79 -2.06 -5.19
C PHE A 34 6.05 -3.33 -6.01
N LEU A 35 5.09 -3.74 -6.85
CA LEU A 35 5.12 -5.03 -7.55
C LEU A 35 5.30 -4.83 -9.03
N ASP A 36 5.95 -5.81 -9.65
CA ASP A 36 5.89 -5.95 -11.11
C ASP A 36 4.51 -6.48 -11.56
N GLU A 37 4.31 -6.54 -12.87
CA GLU A 37 3.08 -7.03 -13.51
C GLU A 37 2.73 -8.49 -13.13
N ASN A 38 3.71 -9.26 -12.66
CA ASN A 38 3.55 -10.64 -12.21
C ASN A 38 3.39 -10.75 -10.69
N GLY A 39 3.29 -9.62 -9.96
CA GLY A 39 3.14 -9.57 -8.51
C GLY A 39 4.42 -9.81 -7.71
N ASN A 40 5.61 -9.80 -8.34
CA ASN A 40 6.88 -10.01 -7.64
C ASN A 40 7.41 -8.72 -7.01
N LEU A 41 8.05 -8.85 -5.84
CA LEU A 41 8.77 -7.78 -5.18
C LEU A 41 10.27 -7.91 -5.46
N SER A 42 10.89 -6.83 -5.95
CA SER A 42 12.32 -6.78 -6.26
C SER A 42 13.15 -6.20 -5.11
N GLN A 43 14.40 -6.63 -4.99
CA GLN A 43 15.39 -6.03 -4.08
C GLN A 43 15.71 -4.57 -4.40
N SER A 44 15.47 -4.14 -5.64
CA SER A 44 15.56 -2.71 -6.01
C SER A 44 14.47 -1.87 -5.34
N VAL A 45 13.36 -2.50 -4.92
CA VAL A 45 12.27 -1.86 -4.17
C VAL A 45 12.51 -2.00 -2.67
N MET A 46 12.81 -3.21 -2.19
CA MET A 46 13.09 -3.50 -0.79
C MET A 46 14.26 -4.48 -0.70
N GLN A 47 15.46 -4.03 -0.31
CA GLN A 47 16.67 -4.87 -0.33
C GLN A 47 16.53 -6.17 0.48
N ASP A 48 15.83 -6.10 1.62
CA ASP A 48 15.54 -7.21 2.53
C ASP A 48 14.13 -7.82 2.32
N LEU A 49 13.44 -7.40 1.26
CA LEU A 49 12.06 -7.79 0.93
C LEU A 49 11.02 -7.37 1.99
N LEU A 50 11.34 -6.37 2.83
CA LEU A 50 10.45 -5.84 3.86
C LEU A 50 10.41 -4.31 3.91
N HIS A 51 11.57 -3.65 3.99
CA HIS A 51 11.66 -2.19 4.16
C HIS A 51 11.86 -1.51 2.79
N PRO A 52 11.05 -0.50 2.43
CA PRO A 52 11.29 0.29 1.22
C PRO A 52 12.70 0.89 1.22
N ASN A 53 13.37 0.80 0.06
CA ASN A 53 14.60 1.54 -0.19
C ASN A 53 14.31 3.05 -0.18
N LYS A 54 15.34 3.87 0.02
CA LYS A 54 15.22 5.33 0.18
C LYS A 54 14.30 5.99 -0.85
N ASP A 55 14.51 5.69 -2.14
CA ASP A 55 13.76 6.34 -3.21
C ASP A 55 12.30 5.83 -3.32
N GLN A 56 12.02 4.65 -2.77
CA GLN A 56 10.67 4.06 -2.77
C GLN A 56 9.74 4.72 -1.76
N TYR A 57 10.27 5.39 -0.73
CA TYR A 57 9.45 6.19 0.17
C TYR A 57 8.79 7.38 -0.53
N LYS A 58 9.41 7.94 -1.58
CA LYS A 58 8.77 8.97 -2.41
C LYS A 58 7.58 8.40 -3.17
N ILE A 59 7.74 7.22 -3.77
CA ILE A 59 6.66 6.52 -4.49
C ILE A 59 5.51 6.17 -3.55
N TRP A 60 5.81 5.73 -2.33
CA TRP A 60 4.81 5.53 -1.28
C TRP A 60 4.01 6.82 -1.02
N ALA A 61 4.72 7.92 -0.73
CA ALA A 61 4.08 9.21 -0.42
C ALA A 61 3.19 9.68 -1.58
N ASP A 62 3.67 9.56 -2.81
CA ASP A 62 2.95 9.96 -4.03
C ASP A 62 1.68 9.13 -4.23
N ALA A 63 1.71 7.83 -3.90
CA ALA A 63 0.52 6.98 -3.97
C ALA A 63 -0.56 7.36 -2.94
N MET A 64 -0.17 7.94 -1.80
CA MET A 64 -1.10 8.40 -0.77
C MET A 64 -1.66 9.81 -1.05
N GLU A 65 -0.91 10.65 -1.74
CA GLU A 65 -1.19 12.08 -1.92
C GLU A 65 -2.59 12.38 -2.50
N PRO A 66 -3.10 11.67 -3.53
CA PRO A 66 -4.44 11.92 -4.05
C PRO A 66 -5.54 11.70 -3.01
N LYS A 67 -5.45 10.63 -2.22
CA LYS A 67 -6.44 10.33 -1.18
C LYS A 67 -6.37 11.38 -0.07
N ASN A 68 -5.17 11.73 0.37
CA ASN A 68 -4.98 12.76 1.40
C ASN A 68 -5.55 14.11 0.96
N THR A 69 -5.25 14.53 -0.27
CA THR A 69 -5.77 15.78 -0.84
C THR A 69 -7.29 15.78 -0.90
N ALA A 70 -7.91 14.68 -1.36
CA ALA A 70 -9.36 14.55 -1.39
C ALA A 70 -9.99 14.62 0.01
N LEU A 71 -9.38 14.01 1.02
CA LEU A 71 -9.88 14.04 2.40
C LEU A 71 -9.70 15.43 3.05
N MET A 72 -8.60 16.12 2.76
CA MET A 72 -8.41 17.50 3.24
C MET A 72 -9.46 18.44 2.65
N ALA A 73 -9.78 18.30 1.37
CA ALA A 73 -10.80 19.12 0.70
C ALA A 73 -12.24 18.87 1.20
N GLN A 74 -12.54 17.67 1.72
CA GLN A 74 -13.86 17.34 2.29
C GLN A 74 -14.08 17.94 3.69
N ASN A 75 -13.01 18.32 4.37
CA ASN A 75 -13.02 18.82 5.74
C ASN A 75 -12.88 20.36 5.85
N GLY A 76 -12.75 21.05 4.71
CA GLY A 76 -12.72 22.52 4.62
C GLY A 76 -14.08 23.08 4.22
#